data_AF-A0A351XA33-F1
#
_entry.id   AF-A0A351XA33-F1
#
_cell.length_a   1.000
_cell.length_b   1.000
_cell.length_c   1.000
_cell.angle_alpha   90.00
_cell.angle_beta   90.00
_cell.angle_gamma   90.00
#
_symmetry.space_group_name_H-M   'P 1'
#
loop_
_entity.id
_entity.type
_entity.pdbx_description
1 polymer ?
#
loop_
_entity_poly.entity_id
_entity_poly.type
_entity_poly.pdbx_seq_one_letter_code
_entity_poly.pdbx_strand_id
1 'polypeptide(L)'
;GMLTNFKTIRGRVARLAQLKKMQEDGTFDLLPKKEVAGLELEIEKLEKYLGGITEMKKIPDAMFIVDPRKERIAVSEATKLGLPIVAIVDTN
;
A
#
# COMPACT_ATOMS: atom_id res chain seq x y z
N GLY A 1 5.12 -1.91 8.86
CA GLY A 1 4.80 -3.35 8.83
C GLY A 1 4.06 -3.69 7.56
N MET A 2 4.59 -3.30 6.40
CA MET A 2 3.89 -3.48 5.12
C MET A 2 4.07 -4.90 4.59
N LEU A 3 5.30 -5.41 4.65
CA LEU A 3 5.66 -6.73 4.18
C LEU A 3 5.51 -7.77 5.28
N THR A 4 5.92 -7.41 6.49
CA THR A 4 5.84 -8.31 7.66
C THR A 4 4.41 -8.64 8.09
N ASN A 5 3.46 -7.73 7.83
CA ASN A 5 2.03 -7.96 8.06
C ASN A 5 1.22 -7.94 6.74
N PHE A 6 1.71 -8.66 5.74
CA PHE A 6 1.12 -8.69 4.40
C PHE A 6 -0.37 -9.10 4.41
N LYS A 7 -0.79 -9.99 5.31
CA LYS A 7 -2.19 -10.42 5.44
C LYS A 7 -3.13 -9.26 5.74
N THR A 8 -2.78 -8.40 6.69
CA THR A 8 -3.59 -7.21 7.02
C THR A 8 -3.55 -6.18 5.90
N ILE A 9 -2.38 -5.93 5.30
CA ILE A 9 -2.23 -4.99 4.18
C ILE A 9 -3.08 -5.41 2.99
N ARG A 10 -3.13 -6.70 2.66
CA ARG A 10 -4.00 -7.23 1.61
C ARG A 10 -5.48 -6.92 1.85
N GLY A 11 -5.93 -6.98 3.11
CA GLY A 11 -7.28 -6.56 3.49
C GLY A 11 -7.52 -5.08 3.23
N ARG A 12 -6.51 -4.22 3.44
CA ARG A 12 -6.59 -2.78 3.16
C ARG A 12 -6.59 -2.49 1.64
N VAL A 13 -5.85 -3.25 0.85
CA VAL A 13 -5.90 -3.19 -0.63
C VAL A 13 -7.27 -3.64 -1.15
N ALA A 14 -7.85 -4.71 -0.59
CA ALA A 14 -9.19 -5.14 -0.94
C ALA A 14 -10.26 -4.08 -0.58
N ARG A 15 -10.09 -3.40 0.55
CA ARG A 15 -10.93 -2.26 0.95
C ARG A 15 -10.85 -1.12 -0.06
N LEU A 16 -9.65 -0.75 -0.53
CA LEU A 16 -9.46 0.25 -1.57
C LEU A 16 -10.19 -0.13 -2.87
N ALA A 17 -10.06 -1.39 -3.31
CA ALA A 17 -10.78 -1.89 -4.49
C ALA A 17 -12.30 -1.83 -4.32
N GLN A 18 -12.81 -2.18 -3.13
CA GLN A 18 -14.23 -2.06 -2.80
C GLN A 18 -14.71 -0.61 -2.89
N LEU A 19 -13.96 0.33 -2.33
CA LEU A 19 -14.31 1.75 -2.33
C LEU A 19 -14.32 2.34 -3.75
N LYS A 20 -13.33 2.00 -4.59
CA LYS A 20 -13.32 2.39 -6.01
C LYS A 20 -14.52 1.84 -6.76
N LYS A 21 -14.88 0.58 -6.53
CA LYS A 21 -16.07 -0.03 -7.13
C LYS A 21 -17.36 0.67 -6.70
N MET A 22 -17.50 1.02 -5.42
CA MET A 22 -18.67 1.77 -4.93
C MET A 22 -18.77 3.17 -5.55
N GLN A 23 -17.63 3.80 -5.84
CA GLN A 23 -17.57 5.08 -6.54
C GLN A 23 -18.01 4.92 -8.02
N GLU A 24 -17.54 3.87 -8.71
CA GLU A 24 -17.91 3.58 -10.11
C GLU A 24 -19.39 3.17 -10.27
N ASP A 25 -19.91 2.39 -9.33
CA ASP A 25 -21.30 1.91 -9.34
C ASP A 25 -22.33 3.01 -8.97
N GLY A 26 -21.88 4.25 -8.71
CA GLY A 26 -22.77 5.38 -8.36
C GLY A 26 -23.37 5.30 -6.95
N THR A 27 -22.84 4.44 -6.08
CA THR A 27 -23.34 4.29 -4.70
C THR A 27 -23.12 5.56 -3.88
N PHE A 28 -22.11 6.36 -4.24
CA PHE A 28 -21.81 7.62 -3.56
C PHE A 28 -22.91 8.67 -3.75
N ASP A 29 -23.65 8.61 -4.86
CA ASP A 29 -24.74 9.55 -5.15
C ASP A 29 -25.97 9.32 -4.25
N LEU A 30 -26.10 8.12 -3.67
CA LEU A 30 -27.16 7.76 -2.73
C LEU A 30 -26.84 8.15 -1.29
N LEU A 31 -25.60 8.57 -1.00
CA LEU A 31 -25.12 8.89 0.33
C LEU A 31 -25.13 10.41 0.60
N PRO A 32 -25.25 10.83 1.87
CA PRO A 32 -25.08 12.23 2.23
C PRO A 32 -23.69 12.75 1.85
N LYS A 33 -23.60 13.99 1.32
CA LYS A 33 -22.34 14.61 0.88
C LYS A 33 -21.21 14.58 1.93
N LYS A 34 -21.57 14.64 3.21
CA LYS A 34 -20.60 14.56 4.32
C LYS A 34 -19.95 13.19 4.43
N GLU A 35 -20.70 12.12 4.19
CA GLU A 35 -20.19 10.75 4.21
C GLU A 35 -19.34 10.47 2.98
N VAL A 36 -19.78 10.94 1.81
CA VAL A 36 -19.01 10.85 0.56
C VAL A 36 -17.63 11.48 0.72
N ALA A 37 -17.55 12.70 1.26
CA ALA A 37 -16.26 13.37 1.51
C ALA A 37 -15.34 12.56 2.45
N GLY A 38 -15.91 11.84 3.43
CA GLY A 38 -15.15 10.94 4.29
C GLY A 38 -14.57 9.73 3.55
N LEU A 39 -15.37 9.14 2.65
CA LEU A 39 -14.95 8.01 1.81
C LEU A 39 -13.90 8.43 0.78
N GLU A 40 -14.04 9.61 0.17
CA GLU A 40 -13.04 10.16 -0.76
C GLU A 40 -11.68 10.37 -0.07
N LEU A 41 -11.68 10.92 1.14
CA LEU A 41 -10.45 11.06 1.94
C LEU A 41 -9.85 9.70 2.33
N GLU A 42 -10.68 8.67 2.54
CA GLU A 42 -10.20 7.31 2.79
C GLU A 42 -9.54 6.74 1.53
N ILE A 43 -10.19 6.90 0.36
CA ILE A 43 -9.64 6.47 -0.94
C ILE A 43 -8.30 7.17 -1.20
N GLU A 44 -8.22 8.48 -1.08
CA GLU A 44 -7.00 9.25 -1.35
C GLU A 44 -5.83 8.77 -0.49
N LYS A 45 -6.08 8.56 0.82
CA LYS A 45 -5.06 8.03 1.74
C LYS A 45 -4.63 6.63 1.35
N LEU A 46 -5.58 5.73 1.07
CA LEU A 46 -5.27 4.35 0.71
C LEU A 46 -4.52 4.29 -0.63
N GLU A 47 -4.92 5.07 -1.63
CA GLU A 47 -4.26 5.14 -2.93
C GLU A 47 -2.82 5.63 -2.80
N LYS A 48 -2.60 6.70 -2.03
CA LYS A 48 -1.27 7.29 -1.80
C LYS A 48 -0.26 6.29 -1.24
N TYR A 49 -0.69 5.41 -0.33
CA TYR A 49 0.22 4.47 0.35
C TYR A 49 0.22 3.06 -0.25
N LEU A 50 -0.89 2.62 -0.83
CA LEU A 50 -1.08 1.23 -1.28
C LEU A 50 -1.25 1.10 -2.80
N GLY A 51 -1.41 2.19 -3.53
CA GLY A 51 -1.64 2.17 -4.99
C GLY A 51 -0.59 1.35 -5.73
N GLY A 52 0.69 1.51 -5.36
CA GLY A 52 1.81 0.79 -5.97
C GLY A 52 1.86 -0.72 -5.68
N ILE A 53 1.05 -1.23 -4.75
CA ILE A 53 1.00 -2.67 -4.41
C ILE A 53 -0.36 -3.30 -4.66
N THR A 54 -1.26 -2.60 -5.37
CA THR A 54 -2.62 -3.07 -5.65
C THR A 54 -2.62 -4.39 -6.42
N GLU A 55 -1.67 -4.57 -7.33
CA GLU A 55 -1.54 -5.78 -8.17
C GLU A 55 -0.73 -6.90 -7.49
N MET A 56 -0.11 -6.65 -6.33
CA MET A 56 0.73 -7.63 -5.66
C MET A 56 -0.11 -8.72 -4.98
N LYS A 57 -0.16 -9.90 -5.61
CA LYS A 57 -0.90 -11.07 -5.09
C LYS A 57 -0.14 -11.86 -4.03
N LYS A 58 1.19 -11.75 -4.01
CA LYS A 58 2.10 -12.44 -3.08
C LYS A 58 3.21 -11.49 -2.63
N ILE A 59 3.89 -11.86 -1.55
CA ILE A 59 5.13 -11.21 -1.11
C ILE A 59 6.15 -11.33 -2.27
N PRO A 60 6.90 -10.27 -2.59
CA PRO A 60 7.85 -10.30 -3.69
C PRO A 60 9.03 -11.22 -3.34
N ASP A 61 9.63 -11.85 -4.36
CA ASP A 61 10.76 -12.77 -4.17
C ASP A 61 12.10 -12.00 -4.00
N ALA A 62 12.14 -10.70 -4.33
CA ALA A 62 13.27 -9.80 -4.12
C ALA A 62 12.78 -8.35 -3.94
N MET A 63 13.59 -7.51 -3.30
CA MET A 63 13.30 -6.09 -3.13
C MET A 63 14.36 -5.19 -3.72
N PHE A 64 13.92 -4.13 -4.37
CA PHE A 64 14.77 -3.03 -4.81
C PHE A 64 14.56 -1.81 -3.91
N ILE A 65 15.63 -1.28 -3.31
CA ILE A 65 15.58 -0.13 -2.40
C ILE A 65 16.44 1.00 -2.93
N VAL A 66 15.86 2.19 -3.05
CA VAL A 66 16.59 3.42 -3.33
C VAL A 66 16.92 4.08 -2.01
N ASP A 67 18.20 4.37 -1.76
CA ASP A 67 18.69 4.98 -0.51
C ASP A 67 18.30 4.17 0.76
N PRO A 68 19.02 3.07 1.05
CA PRO A 68 18.73 2.23 2.21
C PRO A 68 18.93 2.94 3.56
N ARG A 69 19.65 4.08 3.60
CA ARG A 69 19.89 4.83 4.84
C ARG A 69 18.66 5.60 5.28
N LYS A 70 17.87 6.13 4.34
CA LYS A 70 16.56 6.72 4.61
C LYS A 70 15.50 5.63 4.80
N GLU A 71 15.54 4.57 3.99
CA GLU A 71 14.54 3.49 3.99
C GLU A 71 14.87 2.32 4.95
N ARG A 72 15.29 2.62 6.18
CA ARG A 72 15.72 1.60 7.16
C ARG A 72 14.61 0.61 7.53
N ILE A 73 13.36 1.07 7.49
CA ILE A 73 12.19 0.23 7.79
C ILE A 73 12.03 -0.83 6.70
N ALA A 74 12.15 -0.45 5.42
CA ALA A 74 12.07 -1.38 4.29
C ALA A 74 13.18 -2.43 4.37
N VAL A 75 14.41 -2.01 4.65
CA VAL A 75 15.55 -2.93 4.87
C VAL A 75 15.27 -3.89 6.02
N SER A 76 14.78 -3.38 7.15
CA SER A 76 14.50 -4.20 8.34
C SER A 76 13.38 -5.21 8.10
N GLU A 77 12.33 -4.83 7.38
CA GLU A 77 11.23 -5.73 7.02
C GLU A 77 11.68 -6.80 6.03
N ALA A 78 12.47 -6.43 5.02
CA ALA A 78 13.05 -7.36 4.05
C ALA A 78 13.94 -8.41 4.74
N THR A 79 14.84 -7.97 5.62
CA THR A 79 15.73 -8.87 6.39
C THR A 79 14.94 -9.83 7.29
N LYS A 80 13.88 -9.36 7.95
CA LYS A 80 13.01 -10.22 8.79
C LYS A 80 12.30 -11.30 7.98
N LEU A 81 11.98 -11.03 6.72
CA LEU A 81 11.33 -11.97 5.81
C LEU A 81 12.33 -12.82 5.01
N GLY A 82 13.64 -12.56 5.13
CA GLY A 82 14.67 -13.23 4.35
C GLY A 82 14.66 -12.86 2.86
N LEU A 83 14.15 -11.68 2.51
CA LEU A 83 14.10 -11.23 1.12
C LEU A 83 15.47 -10.72 0.66
N PRO A 84 15.97 -11.16 -0.51
CA PRO A 84 17.17 -10.59 -1.10
C PRO A 84 16.91 -9.12 -1.49
N ILE A 85 17.85 -8.25 -1.12
CA ILE A 85 17.77 -6.80 -1.34
C ILE A 85 18.82 -6.39 -2.37
N VAL A 86 18.38 -5.69 -3.41
CA VAL A 86 19.24 -4.94 -4.33
C VAL A 86 19.04 -3.47 -4.02
N ALA A 87 20.09 -2.73 -3.68
CA ALA A 87 19.98 -1.33 -3.30
C ALA A 87 20.97 -0.45 -4.04
N ILE A 88 20.53 0.76 -4.39
CA ILE A 88 21.44 1.83 -4.82
C ILE A 88 21.91 2.53 -3.55
N VAL A 89 23.22 2.44 -3.29
CA VAL A 89 23.87 3.05 -2.13
C VAL A 89 24.58 4.31 -2.58
N ASP A 90 24.34 5.40 -1.87
CA ASP A 90 25.13 6.63 -1.98
C ASP A 90 26.18 6.65 -0.86
N THR A 91 27.32 7.27 -1.11
CA THR A 91 28.52 7.29 -0.25
C THR A 91 28.38 8.06 1.08
N ASN A 92 27.19 8.57 1.40
CA ASN A 92 26.91 9.45 2.54
C ASN A 92 26.82 8.72 3.89
#